data_AF-A0AAT9HBX1-F1
#
_entry.id   AF-A0AAT9HBX1-F1
#
_cell.length_a   1.000
_cell.length_b   1.000
_cell.length_c   1.000
_cell.angle_alpha   90.00
_cell.angle_beta   90.00
_cell.angle_gamma   90.00
#
_symmetry.space_group_name_H-M   'P 1'
#
loop_
_entity.id
_entity.type
_entity.pdbx_description
1 polymer ?
#
loop_
_entity_poly.entity_id
_entity_poly.type
_entity_poly.pdbx_seq_one_letter_code
_entity_poly.pdbx_strand_id
1 'polypeptide(L)' 'MADGDDDFYSRDRPEHPYLEEDRPRGGGPEDPDGRGTWPVWAIVLAILLAFVVFTVLLG' A
#
# COMPACT_ATOMS: atom_id res chain seq x y z
N MET A 1 -39.62 -19.33 -26.13
CA MET A 1 -38.74 -18.40 -25.40
C MET A 1 -39.41 -18.17 -24.05
N ALA A 2 -38.67 -18.33 -22.94
CA ALA A 2 -39.23 -18.12 -21.61
C ALA A 2 -39.26 -16.61 -21.33
N ASP A 3 -40.29 -15.94 -21.82
CA ASP A 3 -40.46 -14.47 -21.75
C ASP A 3 -40.92 -13.98 -20.35
N GLY A 4 -40.55 -14.69 -19.27
CA GLY A 4 -41.09 -14.44 -17.92
C GLY A 4 -40.07 -14.43 -16.78
N ASP A 5 -38.83 -14.87 -17.02
CA ASP A 5 -37.83 -15.02 -15.93
C ASP A 5 -36.95 -13.78 -15.73
N ASP A 6 -36.92 -12.84 -16.68
CA ASP A 6 -36.11 -11.61 -16.61
C ASP A 6 -36.72 -10.51 -15.72
N ASP A 7 -38.05 -10.56 -15.52
CA ASP A 7 -38.82 -9.57 -14.76
C ASP A 7 -38.74 -9.79 -13.24
N PHE A 8 -38.43 -11.00 -12.79
CA PHE A 8 -38.37 -11.33 -11.37
C PHE A 8 -37.12 -10.75 -10.70
N TYR A 9 -35.96 -10.81 -11.38
CA TYR A 9 -34.69 -10.32 -10.84
C TYR A 9 -34.46 -8.81 -11.03
N SER A 10 -35.32 -8.13 -11.81
CA SER A 10 -35.19 -6.71 -12.14
C SER A 10 -36.05 -5.80 -11.27
N ARG A 11 -37.12 -6.32 -10.64
CA ARG A 11 -38.09 -5.51 -9.87
C ARG A 11 -37.55 -4.94 -8.55
N ASP A 12 -36.65 -5.65 -7.88
CA ASP A 12 -36.17 -5.27 -6.53
C ASP A 12 -34.72 -4.79 -6.51
N ARG A 13 -34.08 -4.60 -7.67
CA ARG A 13 -32.69 -4.13 -7.73
C ARG A 13 -32.66 -2.60 -7.62
N PRO A 14 -31.93 -2.02 -6.65
CA PRO A 14 -31.68 -0.58 -6.61
C PRO A 14 -31.00 -0.11 -7.91
N GLU A 15 -31.25 1.13 -8.34
CA GLU A 15 -30.67 1.67 -9.57
C GLU A 15 -29.13 1.67 -9.55
N HIS A 16 -28.53 1.75 -8.37
CA HIS A 16 -27.08 1.71 -8.14
C HIS A 16 -26.75 0.82 -6.93
N PRO A 17 -26.69 -0.51 -7.10
CA PRO A 17 -26.33 -1.42 -6.03
C PRO A 17 -24.82 -1.42 -5.89
N TYR A 18 -24.26 -0.36 -5.28
CA TYR A 18 -22.84 -0.32 -4.94
C TYR A 18 -22.60 -1.30 -3.79
N LEU A 19 -21.91 -2.39 -4.08
CA LEU A 19 -21.50 -3.38 -3.08
C LEU A 19 -20.12 -3.01 -2.52
N GLU A 20 -19.84 -3.43 -1.29
CA GLU A 20 -18.49 -3.26 -0.73
C GLU A 20 -17.44 -4.01 -1.56
N GLU A 21 -17.84 -5.05 -2.29
CA GLU A 21 -17.02 -5.83 -3.22
C GLU A 21 -16.74 -5.12 -4.56
N ASP A 22 -17.52 -4.08 -4.90
CA ASP A 22 -17.33 -3.25 -6.09
C ASP A 22 -16.20 -2.23 -5.90
N ARG A 23 -15.74 -2.04 -4.67
CA ARG A 23 -14.56 -1.21 -4.39
C ARG A 23 -13.36 -1.77 -5.18
N PRO A 24 -12.49 -0.90 -5.71
CA PRO A 24 -11.29 -1.33 -6.42
C PRO A 24 -10.53 -2.39 -5.61
N ARG A 25 -10.45 -3.61 -6.15
CA ARG A 25 -9.67 -4.69 -5.54
C ARG A 25 -8.20 -4.31 -5.64
N GLY A 26 -7.64 -3.85 -4.52
CA GLY A 26 -6.25 -3.38 -4.44
C GLY A 26 -6.07 -1.90 -4.07
N GLY A 27 -7.14 -1.10 -3.96
CA GLY A 27 -7.05 0.33 -3.65
C GLY A 27 -6.94 0.69 -2.17
N GLY A 28 -6.32 -0.17 -1.34
CA GLY A 28 -5.84 0.29 -0.03
C GLY A 28 -4.67 1.26 -0.25
N PRO A 29 -4.30 2.09 0.74
CA PRO A 29 -3.10 2.93 0.62
C PRO A 29 -1.92 2.08 0.15
N GLU A 30 -1.55 2.24 -1.11
CA GLU A 30 -0.33 1.72 -1.67
C GLU A 30 0.78 2.54 -1.02
N ASP A 31 1.67 1.84 -0.32
CA ASP A 31 2.72 2.34 0.55
C ASP A 31 2.30 2.80 1.95
N PRO A 32 2.66 2.04 3.01
CA PRO A 32 2.76 2.63 4.33
C PRO A 32 3.82 3.73 4.25
N ASP A 33 3.39 4.98 4.39
CA ASP A 33 4.20 6.21 4.38
C ASP A 33 5.68 5.90 4.66
N GLY A 34 6.44 5.73 3.58
CA GLY A 34 7.84 5.36 3.67
C GLY A 34 8.54 6.48 4.40
N ARG A 35 8.77 6.34 5.72
CA ARG A 35 9.83 7.08 6.40
C ARG A 35 11.05 6.82 5.54
N GLY A 36 11.43 7.84 4.77
CA GLY A 36 12.45 7.70 3.73
C GLY A 36 13.71 7.06 4.30
N THR A 37 14.60 6.58 3.44
CA THR A 37 15.82 5.86 3.84
C THR A 37 16.82 6.69 4.69
N TRP A 38 16.43 7.89 5.14
CA TRP A 38 17.21 8.80 5.97
C TRP A 38 17.78 8.15 7.25
N PRO A 39 17.06 7.32 8.04
CA PRO A 39 17.65 6.65 9.18
C PRO A 39 18.76 5.66 8.79
N VAL A 40 18.62 4.98 7.64
CA VAL A 40 19.63 4.05 7.12
C VAL A 40 20.89 4.82 6.74
N TRP A 41 20.76 5.94 6.04
CA TRP A 41 21.88 6.80 5.68
C TRP A 41 22.59 7.41 6.90
N ALA A 42 21.84 7.77 7.95
CA ALA A 42 22.43 8.25 9.20
C ALA A 42 23.30 7.17 9.88
N ILE A 43 22.83 5.91 9.90
CA ILE A 43 23.58 4.78 10.44
C ILE A 43 24.84 4.52 9.62
N VAL A 44 24.74 4.50 8.29
CA VAL A 44 25.88 4.30 7.38
C VAL A 44 26.95 5.39 7.62
N LEU A 45 26.54 6.66 7.71
CA LEU A 45 27.45 7.76 7.97
C LEU A 45 28.14 7.63 9.33
N ALA A 46 27.41 7.22 10.37
CA ALA A 46 27.97 7.00 11.70
C ALA A 46 29.03 5.89 11.72
N ILE A 47 28.79 4.78 11.00
CA ILE A 47 29.76 3.68 10.87
C ILE A 47 31.03 4.15 10.15
N LEU A 48 30.89 4.89 9.05
CA LEU A 48 32.03 5.42 8.31
C LEU A 48 32.86 6.39 9.16
N LEU A 49 32.21 7.28 9.91
CA LEU A 49 32.87 8.19 10.83
C LEU A 49 33.63 7.42 11.91
N ALA A 50 32.98 6.43 12.55
CA ALA A 50 33.60 5.61 13.58
C ALA A 50 34.81 4.84 13.04
N PHE A 51 34.73 4.31 11.82
CA PHE A 51 35.84 3.64 11.16
C PHE A 51 37.02 4.58 10.93
N VAL A 52 36.79 5.79 10.41
CA VAL A 52 37.86 6.79 10.22
C VAL A 52 38.51 7.19 11.55
N VAL A 53 37.71 7.42 12.59
CA VAL A 53 38.23 7.76 13.92
C VAL A 53 39.05 6.60 14.48
N PHE A 54 38.56 5.37 14.35
CA PHE A 54 39.26 4.18 14.79
C PHE A 54 40.61 4.02 14.08
N THR A 55 40.64 4.15 12.74
CA THR A 55 41.88 4.00 11.98
C THR A 55 42.88 5.12 12.23
N VAL A 56 42.43 6.35 12.50
CA VAL A 56 43.33 7.48 12.83
C VAL A 56 43.89 7.35 14.25
N LEU A 57 43.13 6.82 15.20
CA LEU A 57 43.53 6.74 16.61
C LEU A 57 44.31 5.46 16.96
N LEU A 58 44.02 4.35 16.27
CA LEU A 58 44.59 3.02 16.56
C LEU A 58 45.46 2.46 15.44
N GLY A 59 45.52 3.14 14.28
CA GLY A 59 46.41 2.83 13.17
C GLY A 59 47.76 3.54 13.25
#